data_AF-A0A545TGS6-F1
#
_entry.id   AF-A0A545TGS6-F1
#
_cell.length_a   1.000
_cell.length_b   1.000
_cell.length_c   1.000
_cell.angle_alpha   90.00
_cell.angle_beta   90.00
_cell.angle_gamma   90.00
#
_symmetry.space_group_name_H-M   'P 1'
#
loop_
_entity.id
_entity.type
_entity.pdbx_description
1 polymer ?
#
loop_
_entity_poly.entity_id
_entity_poly.type
_entity_poly.pdbx_seq_one_letter_code
_entity_poly.pdbx_strand_id
1 'polypeptide(L)'
;MSKVTILCAIQTNPIDRYLRENNPPRDVSINLTEVATEIPVRMVDDIPNSERPKYLPKPELEGQYNLETPLNPDEMVEIRLISFDSQAYADGDIFMRGVGATDPSKIVFDPKKPIIILGRTLTAYANNVDTGEKGWDYRILFQYKGYEFYWDPIFKIPRSIQ
;
A
#
# COMPACT_ATOMS: atom_id res chain seq x y z
N MET A 1 -12.76 19.24 0.22
CA MET A 1 -12.11 18.19 -0.60
C MET A 1 -11.85 17.03 0.35
N SER A 2 -12.32 15.82 0.03
CA SER A 2 -12.14 14.65 0.89
C SER A 2 -10.72 14.08 0.73
N LYS A 3 -10.16 13.52 1.81
CA LYS A 3 -8.85 12.87 1.84
C LYS A 3 -8.97 11.56 2.61
N VAL A 4 -8.43 10.48 2.05
CA VAL A 4 -8.25 9.19 2.72
C VAL A 4 -6.77 9.00 3.03
N THR A 5 -6.46 8.67 4.28
CA THR A 5 -5.11 8.36 4.74
C THR A 5 -5.00 6.86 4.97
N ILE A 6 -3.99 6.24 4.37
CA ILE A 6 -3.68 4.82 4.51
C ILE A 6 -2.32 4.70 5.18
N LEU A 7 -2.30 4.10 6.36
CA LEU A 7 -1.11 3.78 7.10
C LEU A 7 -0.69 2.33 6.80
N CYS A 8 0.48 2.18 6.18
CA CYS A 8 1.12 0.89 5.95
C CYS A 8 2.24 0.71 6.98
N ALA A 9 2.00 -0.14 7.97
CA ALA A 9 2.97 -0.50 8.98
C ALA A 9 3.74 -1.76 8.54
N ILE A 10 5.06 -1.62 8.37
CA ILE A 10 5.96 -2.67 7.89
C ILE A 10 6.72 -3.29 9.07
N GLN A 11 6.74 -4.61 9.12
CA GLN A 11 7.57 -5.39 10.01
C GLN A 11 8.92 -5.64 9.33
N THR A 12 9.96 -4.98 9.80
CA THR A 12 11.32 -5.06 9.28
C THR A 12 12.09 -6.30 9.72
N ASN A 13 11.74 -6.96 10.82
CA ASN A 13 12.43 -8.15 11.34
C ASN A 13 12.48 -9.32 10.33
N PRO A 14 11.37 -9.70 9.66
CA PRO A 14 11.42 -10.70 8.59
C PRO A 14 12.29 -10.27 7.40
N ILE A 15 12.25 -8.99 7.03
CA ILE A 15 13.06 -8.43 5.96
C ILE A 15 14.56 -8.50 6.30
N ASP A 16 14.94 -8.10 7.51
CA ASP A 16 16.33 -8.15 7.99
C ASP A 16 16.88 -9.58 8.01
N ARG A 17 16.03 -10.56 8.38
CA ARG A 17 16.39 -11.98 8.31
C ARG A 17 16.61 -12.41 6.86
N TYR A 18 15.67 -12.10 5.97
CA TYR A 18 15.76 -12.46 4.55
C TYR A 18 17.03 -11.87 3.89
N LEU A 19 17.33 -10.60 4.12
CA LEU A 19 18.52 -9.95 3.56
C LEU A 19 19.82 -10.60 4.05
N ARG A 20 19.88 -11.01 5.32
CA ARG A 20 21.04 -11.68 5.90
C ARG A 20 21.25 -13.08 5.33
N GLU A 21 20.16 -13.82 5.15
CA GLU A 21 20.19 -15.22 4.72
C GLU A 21 20.41 -15.36 3.21
N ASN A 22 19.90 -14.42 2.41
CA ASN A 22 19.91 -14.53 0.95
C ASN A 22 20.93 -13.61 0.26
N ASN A 23 21.34 -12.52 0.93
CA ASN A 23 22.23 -11.49 0.37
C ASN A 23 21.89 -11.11 -1.10
N PRO A 24 20.65 -10.68 -1.37
CA PRO A 24 20.21 -10.42 -2.74
C PRO A 24 21.00 -9.25 -3.37
N PRO A 25 21.09 -9.18 -4.71
CA PRO A 25 21.61 -8.01 -5.40
C PRO A 25 20.78 -6.76 -5.09
N ARG A 26 21.41 -5.57 -5.14
CA ARG A 26 20.75 -4.30 -4.78
C ARG A 26 19.95 -3.66 -5.92
N ASP A 27 20.11 -4.15 -7.12
CA ASP A 27 19.50 -3.67 -8.36
C ASP A 27 18.22 -4.43 -8.75
N VAL A 28 17.74 -5.31 -7.87
CA VAL A 28 16.48 -6.05 -8.03
C VAL A 28 15.45 -5.65 -6.98
N SER A 29 14.20 -5.49 -7.41
CA SER A 29 13.06 -5.28 -6.53
C SER A 29 12.61 -6.64 -5.95
N ILE A 30 12.50 -6.73 -4.63
CA ILE A 30 12.15 -7.98 -3.91
C ILE A 30 10.65 -7.98 -3.59
N ASN A 31 9.94 -9.07 -3.91
CA ASN A 31 8.55 -9.22 -3.52
C ASN A 31 8.45 -9.57 -2.03
N LEU A 32 7.62 -8.87 -1.26
CA LEU A 32 7.43 -9.17 0.16
C LEU A 32 6.83 -10.57 0.42
N THR A 33 6.15 -11.19 -0.55
CA THR A 33 5.70 -12.59 -0.42
C THR A 33 6.84 -13.61 -0.43
N GLU A 34 8.02 -13.23 -0.97
CA GLU A 34 9.22 -14.06 -0.94
C GLU A 34 9.97 -13.95 0.39
N VAL A 35 9.72 -12.88 1.16
CA VAL A 35 10.40 -12.58 2.42
C VAL A 35 9.84 -13.41 3.57
N ALA A 36 8.52 -13.65 3.59
CA ALA A 36 7.85 -14.36 4.67
C ALA A 36 6.54 -15.00 4.20
N THR A 37 6.17 -16.11 4.87
CA THR A 37 4.88 -16.80 4.66
C THR A 37 3.68 -15.89 4.91
N GLU A 38 3.84 -14.96 5.86
CA GLU A 38 2.92 -13.85 6.09
C GLU A 38 3.60 -12.55 5.64
N ILE A 39 2.97 -11.77 4.73
CA ILE A 39 3.51 -10.47 4.32
C ILE A 39 3.69 -9.62 5.57
N PRO A 40 4.89 -9.05 5.77
CA PRO A 40 5.21 -8.27 6.94
C PRO A 40 4.63 -6.85 6.87
N VAL A 41 3.38 -6.69 6.44
CA VAL A 41 2.72 -5.39 6.30
C VAL A 41 1.32 -5.45 6.90
N ARG A 42 0.98 -4.44 7.68
CA ARG A 42 -0.36 -4.19 8.19
C ARG A 42 -0.84 -2.86 7.64
N MET A 43 -2.04 -2.84 7.09
CA MET A 43 -2.64 -1.63 6.54
C MET A 43 -3.85 -1.22 7.35
N VAL A 44 -3.98 0.09 7.59
CA VAL A 44 -5.14 0.71 8.24
C VAL A 44 -5.45 1.99 7.48
N ASP A 45 -6.72 2.25 7.16
CA ASP A 45 -7.15 3.55 6.65
C ASP A 45 -7.93 4.34 7.72
N ASP A 46 -8.10 5.64 7.49
CA ASP A 46 -8.83 6.54 8.38
C ASP A 46 -10.35 6.55 8.14
N ILE A 47 -10.88 5.61 7.35
CA ILE A 47 -12.31 5.53 7.02
C ILE A 47 -13.07 4.85 8.17
N PRO A 48 -14.03 5.54 8.83
CA PRO A 48 -14.82 4.96 9.90
C PRO A 48 -15.58 3.71 9.45
N ASN A 49 -15.68 2.70 10.32
CA ASN A 49 -16.44 1.47 10.02
C ASN A 49 -17.92 1.74 9.64
N SER A 50 -18.51 2.83 10.12
CA SER A 50 -19.88 3.25 9.77
C SER A 50 -20.02 3.69 8.31
N GLU A 51 -18.93 4.09 7.67
CA GLU A 51 -18.88 4.61 6.30
C GLU A 51 -18.44 3.53 5.30
N ARG A 52 -18.04 2.35 5.78
CA ARG A 52 -17.68 1.21 4.93
C ARG A 52 -18.94 0.59 4.30
N PRO A 53 -18.96 0.37 2.97
CA PRO A 53 -20.04 -0.35 2.32
C PRO A 53 -20.31 -1.71 2.97
N LYS A 54 -21.59 -2.03 3.23
CA LYS A 54 -22.02 -3.26 3.93
C LYS A 54 -21.61 -4.58 3.26
N TYR A 55 -21.15 -4.53 2.01
CA TYR A 55 -20.66 -5.69 1.26
C TYR A 55 -19.15 -5.90 1.36
N LEU A 56 -18.40 -4.92 1.88
CA LEU A 56 -17.00 -5.16 2.21
C LEU A 56 -17.01 -6.16 3.36
N PRO A 57 -16.35 -7.33 3.23
CA PRO A 57 -16.23 -8.25 4.34
C PRO A 57 -15.69 -7.47 5.54
N LYS A 58 -16.18 -7.78 6.74
CA LYS A 58 -15.51 -7.32 7.97
C LYS A 58 -14.02 -7.65 7.79
N PRO A 59 -13.09 -6.82 8.27
CA PRO A 59 -11.69 -7.23 8.36
C PRO A 59 -11.61 -8.39 9.36
N GLU A 60 -12.02 -9.57 8.91
CA GLU A 60 -11.73 -10.83 9.55
C GLU A 60 -10.22 -10.95 9.44
N LEU A 61 -9.61 -11.34 10.56
CA LEU A 61 -8.16 -11.48 10.74
C LEU A 61 -7.55 -12.59 9.85
N GLU A 62 -8.18 -12.92 8.73
CA GLU A 62 -7.72 -13.86 7.71
C GLU A 62 -6.85 -13.12 6.68
N GLY A 63 -5.61 -12.87 7.09
CA GLY A 63 -4.55 -12.36 6.21
C GLY A 63 -4.58 -10.85 6.02
N GLN A 64 -3.53 -10.19 6.53
CA GLN A 64 -3.26 -8.73 6.51
C GLN A 64 -3.07 -8.11 5.10
N TYR A 65 -3.57 -8.78 4.04
CA TYR A 65 -3.33 -8.51 2.63
C TYR A 65 -4.42 -7.68 1.94
N ASN A 66 -5.67 -7.77 2.42
CA ASN A 66 -6.84 -7.30 1.69
C ASN A 66 -7.50 -6.11 2.40
N LEU A 67 -6.76 -5.00 2.60
CA LEU A 67 -7.39 -3.76 3.03
C LEU A 67 -8.18 -3.17 1.85
N GLU A 68 -9.47 -3.46 1.79
CA GLU A 68 -10.37 -2.83 0.85
C GLU A 68 -10.68 -1.40 1.34
N THR A 69 -9.95 -0.42 0.80
CA THR A 69 -10.16 1.00 1.10
C THR A 69 -11.10 1.63 0.08
N PRO A 70 -12.33 2.03 0.46
CA PRO A 70 -13.22 2.73 -0.42
C PRO A 70 -12.73 4.13 -0.78
N LEU A 71 -12.54 4.41 -2.07
CA LEU A 71 -12.20 5.73 -2.60
C LEU A 71 -13.32 6.30 -3.47
N ASN A 72 -13.47 7.61 -3.49
CA ASN A 72 -14.28 8.32 -4.48
C ASN A 72 -13.44 8.78 -5.67
N PRO A 73 -14.04 8.92 -6.87
CA PRO A 73 -13.47 9.68 -7.97
C PRO A 73 -12.86 11.01 -7.50
N ASP A 74 -11.66 11.33 -7.98
CA ASP A 74 -10.91 12.55 -7.64
C ASP A 74 -10.50 12.74 -6.17
N GLU A 75 -10.74 11.76 -5.30
CA GLU A 75 -10.37 11.80 -3.89
C GLU A 75 -8.85 11.78 -3.69
N MET A 76 -8.34 12.58 -2.76
CA MET A 76 -6.92 12.56 -2.42
C MET A 76 -6.62 11.33 -1.55
N VAL A 77 -5.62 10.57 -1.93
CA VAL A 77 -5.13 9.40 -1.19
C VAL A 77 -3.72 9.69 -0.68
N GLU A 78 -3.54 9.56 0.62
CA GLU A 78 -2.25 9.71 1.30
C GLU A 78 -1.81 8.36 1.87
N ILE A 79 -0.75 7.78 1.33
CA ILE A 79 -0.18 6.52 1.81
C ILE A 79 1.06 6.83 2.64
N ARG A 80 1.10 6.36 3.88
CA ARG A 80 2.19 6.60 4.84
C ARG A 80 2.82 5.28 5.25
N LEU A 81 4.13 5.17 5.08
CA LEU A 81 4.90 4.04 5.57
C LEU A 81 5.41 4.30 7.00
N ILE A 82 5.27 3.31 7.87
CA ILE A 82 5.92 3.28 9.19
C ILE A 82 6.54 1.91 9.41
N SER A 83 7.56 1.82 10.25
CA SER A 83 7.95 0.55 10.86
C SER A 83 7.18 0.36 12.17
N PHE A 84 6.88 -0.88 12.55
CA PHE A 84 6.23 -1.16 13.84
C PHE A 84 6.95 -2.23 14.67
N ASP A 85 8.16 -2.62 14.28
CA ASP A 85 8.99 -3.42 15.18
C ASP A 85 9.41 -2.64 16.41
N SER A 86 9.70 -3.35 17.49
CA SER A 86 10.16 -2.80 18.77
C SER A 86 11.51 -2.06 18.72
N GLN A 87 12.17 -2.00 17.55
CA GLN A 87 13.40 -1.25 17.34
C GLN A 87 13.08 0.11 16.70
N ALA A 88 13.13 1.17 17.51
CA ALA A 88 12.86 2.56 17.15
C ALA A 88 13.68 3.15 15.97
N TYR A 89 14.63 2.38 15.41
CA TYR A 89 15.56 2.82 14.37
C TYR A 89 15.10 2.46 12.94
N ALA A 90 14.16 1.53 12.76
CA ALA A 90 13.74 1.07 11.44
C ALA A 90 13.00 2.16 10.62
N ASP A 91 12.38 3.13 11.30
CA ASP A 91 11.64 4.23 10.68
C ASP A 91 12.50 5.15 9.80
N GLY A 92 13.79 5.31 10.13
CA GLY A 92 14.71 6.17 9.39
C GLY A 92 15.18 5.58 8.07
N ASP A 93 15.01 4.27 7.88
CA ASP A 93 15.51 3.53 6.72
C ASP A 93 14.43 3.20 5.69
N ILE A 94 13.16 3.47 6.01
CA ILE A 94 12.03 3.22 5.11
C ILE A 94 11.74 4.47 4.29
N PHE A 95 11.70 4.32 2.96
CA PHE A 95 11.35 5.40 2.05
C PHE A 95 10.33 4.94 1.02
N MET A 96 9.31 5.74 0.78
CA MET A 96 8.36 5.50 -0.30
C MET A 96 9.07 5.75 -1.63
N ARG A 97 8.93 4.81 -2.58
CA ARG A 97 9.48 4.95 -3.94
C ARG A 97 8.40 5.22 -4.96
N GLY A 98 7.19 4.70 -4.73
CA GLY A 98 6.03 5.02 -5.54
C GLY A 98 4.90 4.02 -5.36
N VAL A 99 3.85 4.23 -6.14
CA VAL A 99 2.80 3.25 -6.35
C VAL A 99 2.63 3.05 -7.84
N GLY A 100 2.58 1.80 -8.27
CA GLY A 100 2.29 1.38 -9.64
C GLY A 100 1.00 0.57 -9.70
N ALA A 101 0.48 0.36 -10.90
CA ALA A 101 -0.52 -0.68 -11.13
C ALA A 101 0.19 -2.00 -11.43
N THR A 102 -0.33 -3.13 -10.95
CA THR A 102 0.17 -4.45 -11.36
C THR A 102 -0.21 -4.75 -12.82
N ASP A 103 -1.37 -4.26 -13.26
CA ASP A 103 -1.82 -4.23 -14.64
C ASP A 103 -1.69 -2.80 -15.21
N PRO A 104 -0.75 -2.55 -16.15
CA PRO A 104 -0.53 -1.22 -16.72
C PRO A 104 -1.75 -0.62 -17.43
N SER A 105 -2.74 -1.43 -17.80
CA SER A 105 -4.00 -0.94 -18.39
C SER A 105 -4.96 -0.32 -17.36
N LYS A 106 -4.66 -0.46 -16.05
CA LYS A 106 -5.50 -0.01 -14.93
C LYS A 106 -4.77 1.07 -14.11
N ILE A 107 -4.89 2.33 -14.50
CA ILE A 107 -4.15 3.47 -13.90
C ILE A 107 -4.85 4.03 -12.64
N VAL A 108 -4.51 3.52 -11.42
CA VAL A 108 -5.31 3.76 -10.18
C VAL A 108 -5.38 5.24 -9.82
N PHE A 109 -4.25 5.92 -9.96
CA PHE A 109 -4.10 7.33 -9.67
C PHE A 109 -4.12 8.13 -10.96
N ASP A 110 -4.86 9.24 -10.97
CA ASP A 110 -5.02 10.08 -12.16
C ASP A 110 -3.63 10.58 -12.63
N PRO A 111 -3.17 10.18 -13.84
CA PRO A 111 -1.85 10.55 -14.33
C PRO A 111 -1.77 12.04 -14.73
N LYS A 112 -2.91 12.73 -14.82
CA LYS A 112 -2.98 14.18 -15.07
C LYS A 112 -2.84 14.99 -13.79
N LYS A 113 -2.93 14.35 -12.63
CA LYS A 113 -2.76 14.99 -11.33
C LYS A 113 -1.38 14.73 -10.76
N PRO A 114 -0.85 15.64 -9.94
CA PRO A 114 0.46 15.47 -9.34
C PRO A 114 0.46 14.28 -8.38
N ILE A 115 1.50 13.45 -8.50
CA ILE A 115 1.88 12.45 -7.50
C ILE A 115 3.07 13.04 -6.75
N ILE A 116 2.96 13.15 -5.43
CA ILE A 116 3.98 13.74 -4.56
C ILE A 116 4.53 12.64 -3.67
N ILE A 117 5.84 12.47 -3.65
CA ILE A 117 6.53 11.54 -2.74
C ILE A 117 7.47 12.36 -1.86
N LEU A 118 7.24 12.32 -0.55
CA LEU A 118 8.04 13.02 0.46
C LEU A 118 8.42 12.06 1.58
N GLY A 119 9.67 11.58 1.54
CA GLY A 119 10.20 10.62 2.51
C GLY A 119 9.39 9.33 2.54
N ARG A 120 8.55 9.18 3.55
CA ARG A 120 7.70 7.99 3.80
C ARG A 120 6.28 8.12 3.30
N THR A 121 5.92 9.27 2.74
CA THR A 121 4.55 9.59 2.36
C THR A 121 4.46 9.72 0.85
N LEU A 122 3.42 9.12 0.28
CA LEU A 122 2.96 9.40 -1.08
C LEU A 122 1.57 10.00 -1.02
N THR A 123 1.36 11.06 -1.78
CA THR A 123 0.06 11.67 -1.99
C THR A 123 -0.26 11.60 -3.48
N ALA A 124 -1.43 11.06 -3.80
CA ALA A 124 -1.94 10.95 -5.14
C ALA A 124 -3.46 11.19 -5.15
N TYR A 125 -4.06 11.17 -6.33
CA TYR A 125 -5.49 11.37 -6.49
C TYR A 125 -6.09 10.15 -7.20
N ALA A 126 -7.15 9.60 -6.62
CA ALA A 126 -7.89 8.49 -7.23
C ALA A 126 -8.39 8.89 -8.62
N ASN A 127 -8.21 7.98 -9.58
CA ASN A 127 -8.70 8.16 -10.94
C ASN A 127 -10.20 7.83 -11.01
N ASN A 128 -10.87 8.32 -12.04
CA ASN A 128 -12.32 8.17 -12.23
C ASN A 128 -12.69 6.88 -12.99
N VAL A 129 -11.80 5.89 -13.00
CA VAL A 129 -12.00 4.66 -13.77
C VAL A 129 -12.74 3.64 -12.91
N ASP A 130 -13.81 3.08 -13.45
CA ASP A 130 -14.61 2.05 -12.80
C ASP A 130 -13.74 0.84 -12.44
N THR A 131 -13.66 0.50 -11.15
CA THR A 131 -12.86 -0.63 -10.70
C THR A 131 -13.57 -1.97 -10.78
N GLY A 132 -14.86 -1.98 -11.12
CA GLY A 132 -15.72 -3.15 -11.03
C GLY A 132 -15.74 -3.75 -9.62
N GLU A 133 -16.32 -4.94 -9.48
CA GLU A 133 -16.46 -5.62 -8.17
C GLU A 133 -15.13 -6.18 -7.62
N LYS A 134 -14.13 -6.38 -8.48
CA LYS A 134 -12.87 -7.04 -8.11
C LYS A 134 -11.87 -6.11 -7.44
N GLY A 135 -12.07 -4.79 -7.50
CA GLY A 135 -11.02 -3.86 -7.09
C GLY A 135 -9.80 -3.92 -8.01
N TRP A 136 -8.83 -3.06 -7.74
CA TRP A 136 -7.58 -3.02 -8.49
C TRP A 136 -6.45 -3.55 -7.64
N ASP A 137 -5.62 -4.37 -8.26
CA ASP A 137 -4.32 -4.74 -7.73
C ASP A 137 -3.35 -3.60 -8.06
N TYR A 138 -2.63 -3.11 -7.07
CA TYR A 138 -1.57 -2.12 -7.27
C TYR A 138 -0.37 -2.50 -6.44
N ARG A 139 0.75 -1.93 -6.83
CA ARG A 139 2.06 -2.23 -6.28
C ARG A 139 2.55 -1.05 -5.48
N ILE A 140 2.78 -1.23 -4.19
CA ILE A 140 3.49 -0.23 -3.40
C ILE A 140 4.98 -0.57 -3.46
N LEU A 141 5.79 0.40 -3.87
CA LEU A 141 7.24 0.29 -3.90
C LEU A 141 7.84 1.12 -2.77
N PHE A 142 8.75 0.50 -2.01
CA PHE A 142 9.49 1.17 -0.96
C PHE A 142 10.93 0.71 -0.92
N GLN A 143 11.77 1.52 -0.29
CA GLN A 143 13.16 1.20 -0.05
C GLN A 143 13.36 0.96 1.45
N TYR A 144 14.15 -0.05 1.79
CA TYR A 144 14.62 -0.31 3.14
C TYR A 144 16.09 -0.74 3.12
N LYS A 145 16.95 -0.05 3.89
CA LYS A 145 18.41 -0.31 3.98
C LYS A 145 19.13 -0.38 2.62
N GLY A 146 18.67 0.38 1.63
CA GLY A 146 19.26 0.38 0.29
C GLY A 146 18.68 -0.64 -0.69
N TYR A 147 17.74 -1.48 -0.26
CA TYR A 147 17.05 -2.47 -1.10
C TYR A 147 15.66 -1.97 -1.48
N GLU A 148 15.22 -2.26 -2.70
CA GLU A 148 13.86 -2.00 -3.12
C GLU A 148 12.97 -3.21 -2.86
N PHE A 149 11.81 -2.96 -2.27
CA PHE A 149 10.80 -3.95 -1.99
C PHE A 149 9.48 -3.52 -2.61
N TYR A 150 8.66 -4.49 -2.95
CA TYR A 150 7.30 -4.25 -3.36
C TYR A 150 6.34 -5.29 -2.80
N TRP A 151 5.07 -4.88 -2.69
CA TRP A 151 3.96 -5.79 -2.48
C TRP A 151 2.73 -5.26 -3.20
N ASP A 152 1.77 -6.16 -3.45
CA ASP A 152 0.63 -5.89 -4.30
C ASP A 152 -0.71 -5.88 -3.51
N PRO A 153 -1.07 -4.79 -2.79
CA PRO A 153 -2.38 -4.67 -2.11
C PRO A 153 -3.57 -4.47 -3.07
N ILE A 154 -4.81 -4.69 -2.57
CA ILE A 154 -6.08 -4.57 -3.33
C ILE A 154 -6.98 -3.45 -2.77
N PHE A 155 -7.32 -2.44 -3.59
CA PHE A 155 -8.12 -1.24 -3.24
C PHE A 155 -9.38 -1.40 -4.05
N LYS A 156 -10.51 -1.05 -3.45
CA LYS A 156 -11.78 -0.99 -4.15
C LYS A 156 -12.23 0.44 -4.15
N ILE A 157 -12.35 1.07 -5.30
CA ILE A 157 -13.05 2.34 -5.42
C ILE A 157 -14.53 1.93 -5.51
N PRO A 158 -15.33 1.96 -4.42
CA PRO A 158 -16.73 1.61 -4.51
C PRO A 158 -17.36 2.50 -5.56
N ARG A 159 -18.32 1.94 -6.30
CA ARG A 159 -19.23 2.77 -7.08
C ARG A 159 -19.73 3.88 -6.16
N SER A 160 -19.50 5.13 -6.57
CA SER A 160 -20.36 6.21 -6.13
C SER A 160 -21.79 5.74 -6.41
N ILE A 161 -22.54 5.56 -5.32
CA ILE A 161 -24.00 5.50 -5.35
C ILE A 161 -24.42 6.69 -6.22
N GLN A 162 -25.02 6.40 -7.38
CA GLN A 162 -25.75 7.42 -8.12
C GLN A 162 -26.96 7.87 -7.31
#